data_AF-A0A847MS51-F1
#
_entry.id   AF-A0A847MS51-F1
#
_cell.length_a   1.000
_cell.length_b   1.000
_cell.length_c   1.000
_cell.angle_alpha   90.00
_cell.angle_beta   90.00
_cell.angle_gamma   90.00
#
_symmetry.space_group_name_H-M   'P 1'
#
loop_
_entity.id
_entity.type
_entity.pdbx_description
1 polymer ?
#
loop_
_entity_poly.entity_id
_entity_poly.type
_entity_poly.pdbx_seq_one_letter_code
_entity_poly.pdbx_strand_id
1 'polypeptide(L)'
;MIDIGGGSLELGIGMDEEPDVAISLNLGAGRITRDLLPGDPPSAEDVKRARKFVRAEIAAAARPIIKHPDANRVVGTSKTLRSLARICGAAPSKEGDYVTRILERECLTAEMDRLASMTVAQRAKLSGVSAARAPQLLGGAIVAEAAMDILGVDSLEICPWAMREGMILRLLDHLDD
;
A
#
# COMPACT_ATOMS: atom_id res chain seq x y z
N MET A 1 1.37 -7.52 7.63
CA MET A 1 1.79 -7.22 6.25
C MET A 1 0.65 -6.53 5.50
N ILE A 2 0.99 -5.50 4.72
CA ILE A 2 0.09 -4.83 3.76
C ILE A 2 0.78 -4.85 2.39
N ASP A 3 0.18 -5.47 1.37
CA ASP A 3 0.64 -5.38 -0.03
C ASP A 3 -0.41 -4.68 -0.88
N ILE A 4 0.02 -3.74 -1.73
CA ILE A 4 -0.85 -3.04 -2.68
C ILE A 4 -0.38 -3.34 -4.11
N GLY A 5 -1.02 -4.34 -4.70
CA GLY A 5 -0.90 -4.66 -6.11
C GLY A 5 -1.63 -3.66 -7.02
N GLY A 6 -1.61 -3.97 -8.33
CA GLY A 6 -2.41 -3.22 -9.30
C GLY A 6 -3.90 -3.57 -9.24
N GLY A 7 -4.22 -4.83 -8.91
CA GLY A 7 -5.60 -5.36 -8.90
C GLY A 7 -6.17 -5.61 -7.51
N SER A 8 -5.33 -5.87 -6.52
CA SER A 8 -5.73 -6.27 -5.18
C SER A 8 -4.93 -5.58 -4.07
N LEU A 9 -5.47 -5.69 -2.86
CA LEU A 9 -4.83 -5.39 -1.58
C LEU A 9 -4.75 -6.71 -0.81
N GLU A 10 -3.57 -7.05 -0.31
CA GLU A 10 -3.35 -8.20 0.56
C GLU A 10 -3.07 -7.72 1.98
N LEU A 11 -3.78 -8.29 2.95
CA LEU A 11 -3.58 -8.09 4.37
C LEU A 11 -3.22 -9.43 4.99
N GLY A 12 -2.14 -9.47 5.76
CA GLY A 12 -1.71 -10.68 6.46
C GLY A 12 -1.19 -10.37 7.86
N ILE A 13 -1.38 -11.29 8.79
CA ILE A 13 -0.82 -11.24 10.14
C ILE A 13 -0.45 -12.67 10.55
N GLY A 14 0.66 -12.79 11.27
CA GLY A 14 1.18 -14.04 11.82
C GLY A 14 2.60 -13.85 12.34
N MET A 15 3.10 -14.86 13.04
CA MET A 15 4.47 -14.86 13.60
C MET A 15 5.48 -15.64 12.76
N ASP A 16 5.02 -16.69 12.08
CA ASP A 16 5.87 -17.63 11.34
C ASP A 16 5.73 -17.47 9.81
N GLU A 17 6.26 -18.42 9.05
CA GLU A 17 6.26 -18.40 7.58
C GLU A 17 4.84 -18.47 6.99
N GLU A 18 3.91 -19.15 7.66
CA GLU A 18 2.50 -19.17 7.30
C GLU A 18 1.72 -18.11 8.10
N PRO A 19 0.94 -17.25 7.44
CA PRO A 19 0.14 -16.26 8.14
C PRO A 19 -1.05 -16.91 8.86
N ASP A 20 -1.25 -16.57 10.13
CA ASP A 20 -2.44 -16.96 10.91
C ASP A 20 -3.74 -16.46 10.26
N VAL A 21 -3.68 -15.28 9.64
CA VAL A 21 -4.76 -14.72 8.83
C VAL A 21 -4.20 -14.10 7.57
N ALA A 22 -4.80 -14.43 6.42
CA ALA A 22 -4.57 -13.79 5.14
C ALA A 22 -5.89 -13.40 4.46
N ILE A 23 -5.96 -12.17 3.97
CA ILE A 23 -7.13 -11.59 3.29
C ILE A 23 -6.65 -10.94 2.00
N SER A 24 -7.37 -11.19 0.91
CA SER A 24 -7.19 -10.47 -0.35
C SER A 24 -8.48 -9.74 -0.73
N LEU A 25 -8.36 -8.45 -1.02
CA LEU A 25 -9.46 -7.57 -1.41
C LEU A 25 -9.22 -7.03 -2.81
N ASN A 26 -10.29 -6.83 -3.57
CA ASN A 26 -10.25 -6.19 -4.89
C ASN A 26 -10.05 -4.67 -4.77
N LEU A 27 -8.96 -4.23 -4.13
CA LEU A 27 -8.66 -2.83 -3.82
C LEU A 27 -7.25 -2.41 -4.31
N GLY A 28 -6.77 -2.99 -5.42
CA GLY A 28 -5.47 -2.60 -5.96
C GLY A 28 -5.43 -1.16 -6.49
N ALA A 29 -4.25 -0.54 -6.49
CA ALA A 29 -4.06 0.85 -6.87
C ALA A 29 -4.61 1.18 -8.27
N GLY A 30 -4.31 0.32 -9.26
CA GLY A 30 -4.78 0.48 -10.63
C GLY A 30 -6.28 0.26 -10.78
N ARG A 31 -6.84 -0.70 -10.03
CA ARG A 31 -8.29 -0.97 -9.98
C ARG A 31 -9.06 0.22 -9.43
N ILE A 32 -8.68 0.72 -8.24
CA ILE A 32 -9.34 1.89 -7.62
C ILE A 32 -9.29 3.10 -8.54
N THR A 33 -8.14 3.33 -9.17
CA THR A 33 -7.97 4.43 -10.12
C THR A 33 -8.93 4.31 -11.30
N ARG A 34 -8.94 3.16 -11.98
CA ARG A 34 -9.77 2.92 -13.16
C ARG A 34 -11.27 2.99 -12.84
N ASP A 35 -11.67 2.39 -11.73
CA ASP A 35 -13.09 2.14 -11.44
C ASP A 35 -13.75 3.32 -10.70
N LEU A 36 -12.99 4.12 -9.94
CA LEU A 36 -13.56 5.12 -9.03
C LEU A 36 -13.02 6.54 -9.18
N LEU A 37 -11.89 6.75 -9.87
CA LEU A 37 -11.22 8.05 -10.00
C LEU A 37 -11.11 8.49 -11.46
N PRO A 38 -12.23 8.73 -12.17
CA PRO A 38 -12.18 9.25 -13.53
C PRO A 38 -11.62 10.68 -13.55
N GLY A 39 -10.85 11.00 -14.59
CA GLY A 39 -10.30 12.35 -14.82
C GLY A 39 -8.84 12.52 -14.39
N ASP A 40 -8.26 13.66 -14.76
CA ASP A 40 -6.88 14.03 -14.42
C ASP A 40 -6.72 15.54 -14.18
N PRO A 41 -6.84 16.04 -12.94
CA PRO A 41 -7.13 15.29 -11.71
C PRO A 41 -8.60 14.82 -11.63
N PRO A 42 -8.90 13.79 -10.81
CA PRO A 42 -10.29 13.39 -10.54
C PRO A 42 -11.03 14.45 -9.73
N SER A 43 -12.37 14.43 -9.80
CA SER A 43 -13.20 15.38 -9.04
C SER A 43 -13.17 15.09 -7.54
N ALA A 44 -13.46 16.12 -6.72
CA ALA A 44 -13.53 15.96 -5.27
C ALA A 44 -14.60 14.93 -4.84
N GLU A 45 -15.73 14.87 -5.55
CA GLU A 45 -16.79 13.90 -5.28
C GLU A 45 -16.36 12.47 -5.62
N ASP A 46 -15.61 12.27 -6.71
CA ASP A 46 -15.05 10.96 -7.06
C ASP A 46 -14.04 10.49 -6.00
N VAL A 47 -13.16 11.38 -5.55
CA VAL A 47 -12.19 11.08 -4.47
C VAL A 47 -12.90 10.72 -3.17
N LYS A 48 -13.92 11.48 -2.79
CA LYS A 48 -14.73 11.22 -1.59
C LYS A 48 -15.45 9.86 -1.69
N ARG A 49 -16.04 9.55 -2.84
CA ARG A 49 -16.67 8.26 -3.11
C ARG A 49 -15.67 7.11 -3.03
N ALA A 50 -14.49 7.27 -3.64
CA ALA A 50 -13.43 6.27 -3.60
C ALA A 50 -12.96 5.98 -2.17
N ARG A 51 -12.68 7.02 -1.37
CA ARG A 51 -12.32 6.89 0.04
C ARG A 51 -13.39 6.15 0.84
N LYS A 52 -14.67 6.52 0.68
CA LYS A 52 -15.79 5.88 1.37
C LYS A 52 -15.90 4.39 1.01
N PHE A 53 -15.83 4.07 -0.29
CA PHE A 53 -15.90 2.70 -0.77
C PHE A 53 -14.75 1.84 -0.22
N VAL A 54 -13.51 2.29 -0.40
CA VAL A 54 -12.31 1.57 0.07
C VAL A 54 -12.36 1.33 1.58
N ARG A 55 -12.71 2.35 2.37
CA ARG A 55 -12.84 2.20 3.82
C ARG A 55 -13.90 1.18 4.22
N ALA A 56 -15.06 1.18 3.55
CA ALA A 56 -16.13 0.23 3.85
C ALA A 56 -15.71 -1.22 3.58
N GLU A 57 -15.07 -1.46 2.43
CA GLU A 57 -14.58 -2.79 2.04
C GLU A 57 -13.51 -3.32 3.01
N ILE A 58 -12.55 -2.47 3.39
CA ILE A 58 -11.52 -2.86 4.37
C ILE A 58 -12.14 -3.11 5.74
N ALA A 59 -13.01 -2.23 6.23
CA ALA A 59 -13.63 -2.39 7.55
C ALA A 59 -14.50 -3.65 7.65
N ALA A 60 -15.18 -4.03 6.56
CA ALA A 60 -15.96 -5.26 6.49
C ALA A 60 -15.09 -6.53 6.63
N ALA A 61 -13.86 -6.49 6.13
CA ALA A 61 -12.96 -7.64 6.12
C ALA A 61 -11.93 -7.66 7.25
N ALA A 62 -11.54 -6.51 7.82
CA ALA A 62 -10.38 -6.39 8.70
C ALA A 62 -10.54 -7.02 10.10
N ARG A 63 -11.76 -7.42 10.50
CA ARG A 63 -12.05 -7.93 11.85
C ARG A 63 -11.12 -9.07 12.32
N PRO A 64 -10.77 -10.08 11.48
CA PRO A 64 -9.84 -11.14 11.90
C PRO A 64 -8.42 -10.64 12.15
N ILE A 65 -7.95 -9.64 11.40
CA ILE A 65 -6.64 -9.01 11.61
C ILE A 65 -6.62 -8.21 12.91
N ILE A 66 -7.63 -7.35 13.12
CA ILE A 66 -7.71 -6.45 14.29
C ILE A 66 -7.80 -7.23 15.61
N LYS A 67 -8.43 -8.41 15.59
CA LYS A 67 -8.58 -9.26 16.78
C LYS A 67 -7.36 -10.12 17.08
N HIS A 68 -6.39 -10.18 16.18
CA HIS A 68 -5.20 -10.97 16.39
C HIS A 68 -4.34 -10.30 17.48
N PRO A 69 -3.79 -11.07 18.44
CA PRO A 69 -2.92 -10.52 19.47
C PRO A 69 -1.67 -9.85 18.87
N ASP A 70 -1.33 -8.69 19.45
CA ASP A 70 -0.20 -7.77 19.25
C ASP A 70 0.70 -8.00 18.02
N ALA A 71 0.43 -7.24 16.96
CA ALA A 71 1.38 -7.07 15.87
C ALA A 71 2.51 -6.11 16.29
N ASN A 72 3.65 -6.66 16.71
CA ASN A 72 4.80 -5.85 17.13
C ASN A 72 5.51 -5.15 15.97
N ARG A 73 5.21 -5.55 14.72
CA ARG A 73 5.82 -4.99 13.51
C ARG A 73 4.83 -5.04 12.36
N VAL A 74 4.68 -3.91 11.66
CA VAL A 74 3.86 -3.83 10.46
C VAL A 74 4.74 -3.52 9.27
N VAL A 75 4.72 -4.42 8.29
CA VAL A 75 5.50 -4.31 7.06
C VAL A 75 4.60 -4.07 5.85
N GLY A 76 5.07 -3.21 4.94
CA GLY A 76 4.42 -2.87 3.70
C GLY A 76 5.26 -3.31 2.50
N THR A 77 4.64 -3.99 1.55
CA THR A 77 5.26 -4.44 0.30
C THR A 77 4.54 -3.82 -0.90
N SER A 78 5.28 -3.60 -1.99
CA SER A 78 4.85 -3.05 -3.30
C SER A 78 5.63 -1.79 -3.71
N LYS A 79 5.61 -1.53 -5.01
CA LYS A 79 6.12 -0.27 -5.58
C LYS A 79 5.29 0.94 -5.16
N THR A 80 3.98 0.75 -4.94
CA THR A 80 3.07 1.82 -4.51
C THR A 80 3.46 2.33 -3.14
N LEU A 81 3.54 1.45 -2.14
CA LEU A 81 3.91 1.83 -0.77
C LEU A 81 5.33 2.43 -0.71
N ARG A 82 6.27 1.89 -1.50
CA ARG A 82 7.62 2.47 -1.63
C ARG A 82 7.61 3.89 -2.18
N SER A 83 6.80 4.16 -3.22
CA SER A 83 6.66 5.51 -3.77
C SER A 83 6.03 6.47 -2.75
N LEU A 84 5.02 6.03 -2.00
CA LEU A 84 4.38 6.84 -0.95
C LEU A 84 5.35 7.14 0.19
N ALA A 85 6.10 6.14 0.67
CA ALA A 85 7.16 6.34 1.66
C ALA A 85 8.19 7.35 1.16
N ARG A 86 8.57 7.29 -0.13
CA ARG A 86 9.53 8.22 -0.71
C ARG A 86 8.99 9.65 -0.79
N ILE A 87 7.71 9.82 -1.11
CA ILE A 87 7.03 11.13 -1.05
C ILE A 87 7.04 11.67 0.38
N CYS A 88 6.87 10.78 1.35
CA CYS A 88 6.94 11.07 2.78
C CYS A 88 8.36 11.16 3.38
N GLY A 89 9.39 11.26 2.53
CA GLY A 89 10.75 11.55 2.99
C GLY A 89 11.64 10.32 3.24
N ALA A 90 11.14 9.10 3.06
CA ALA A 90 11.96 7.90 3.20
C ALA A 90 13.15 7.92 2.23
N ALA A 91 14.28 7.32 2.62
CA ALA A 91 15.50 7.28 1.83
C ALA A 91 15.28 6.67 0.42
N PRO A 92 15.91 7.20 -0.65
CA PRO A 92 15.86 6.62 -1.98
C PRO A 92 16.51 5.22 -2.03
N SER A 93 16.11 4.39 -3.01
CA SER A 93 16.64 3.02 -3.15
C SER A 93 18.16 2.96 -3.33
N LYS A 94 18.78 4.00 -3.91
CA LYS A 94 20.22 4.08 -4.16
C LYS A 94 21.09 4.06 -2.89
N GLU A 95 20.48 4.31 -1.72
CA GLU A 95 21.19 4.25 -0.42
C GLU A 95 21.32 2.81 0.10
N GLY A 96 20.82 1.82 -0.64
CA GLY A 96 21.00 0.40 -0.35
C GLY A 96 19.77 -0.27 0.24
N ASP A 97 19.81 -1.60 0.24
CA ASP A 97 18.67 -2.44 0.62
C ASP A 97 18.46 -2.53 2.13
N TYR A 98 19.53 -2.36 2.93
CA TYR A 98 19.48 -2.42 4.39
C TYR A 98 19.00 -1.12 5.06
N VAL A 99 18.75 -0.07 4.29
CA VAL A 99 18.22 1.19 4.84
C VAL A 99 16.75 1.02 5.18
N THR A 100 16.42 1.16 6.47
CA THR A 100 15.04 1.19 6.96
C THR A 100 14.30 2.35 6.31
N ARG A 101 13.10 2.05 5.79
CA ARG A 101 12.23 3.03 5.15
C ARG A 101 10.87 2.92 5.79
N ILE A 102 10.33 4.04 6.24
CA ILE A 102 9.05 4.09 6.94
C ILE A 102 8.09 4.98 6.16
N LEU A 103 6.83 4.55 6.10
CA LEU A 103 5.70 5.36 5.70
C LEU A 103 4.88 5.68 6.95
N GLU A 104 4.90 6.94 7.35
CA GLU A 104 4.08 7.47 8.44
C GLU A 104 2.67 7.80 7.93
N ARG A 105 1.64 7.35 8.64
CA ARG A 105 0.23 7.60 8.29
C ARG A 105 -0.09 9.09 8.32
N GLU A 106 0.46 9.81 9.30
CA GLU A 106 0.26 11.26 9.43
C GLU A 106 0.78 12.00 8.19
N CYS A 107 2.00 11.68 7.75
CA CYS A 107 2.55 12.25 6.52
C CYS A 107 1.70 11.89 5.30
N LEU A 108 1.32 10.62 5.15
CA LEU A 108 0.49 10.19 4.03
C LEU A 108 -0.83 10.96 3.99
N THR A 109 -1.46 11.13 5.16
CA THR A 109 -2.71 11.89 5.33
C THR A 109 -2.54 13.34 4.89
N ALA A 110 -1.45 14.00 5.30
CA ALA A 110 -1.13 15.36 4.90
C ALA A 110 -0.88 15.52 3.38
N GLU A 111 -0.36 14.48 2.74
CA GLU A 111 -0.13 14.48 1.29
C GLU A 111 -1.40 14.23 0.46
N MET A 112 -2.49 13.76 1.06
CA MET A 112 -3.66 13.30 0.31
C MET A 112 -4.30 14.38 -0.57
N ASP A 113 -4.48 15.60 -0.05
CA ASP A 113 -5.11 16.70 -0.80
C ASP A 113 -4.19 17.21 -1.91
N ARG A 114 -2.88 17.22 -1.65
CA ARG A 114 -1.88 17.55 -2.66
C ARG A 114 -1.90 16.53 -3.78
N LEU A 115 -1.90 15.23 -3.45
CA LEU A 115 -2.01 14.18 -4.44
C LEU A 115 -3.34 14.31 -5.21
N ALA A 116 -4.47 14.49 -4.53
CA ALA A 116 -5.78 14.58 -5.19
C ALA A 116 -5.86 15.71 -6.24
N SER A 117 -5.19 16.85 -6.00
CA SER A 117 -5.19 18.01 -6.91
C SER A 117 -4.16 17.93 -8.05
N MET A 118 -3.22 16.98 -8.02
CA MET A 118 -2.19 16.86 -9.05
C MET A 118 -2.66 16.10 -10.28
N THR A 119 -2.21 16.53 -11.47
CA THR A 119 -2.32 15.72 -12.69
C THR A 119 -1.36 14.54 -12.67
N VAL A 120 -1.58 13.53 -13.52
CA VAL A 120 -0.66 12.40 -13.72
C VAL A 120 0.74 12.91 -14.10
N ALA A 121 0.81 13.91 -14.97
CA ALA A 121 2.07 14.52 -15.39
C ALA A 121 2.82 15.19 -14.22
N GLN A 122 2.09 15.81 -13.28
CA GLN A 122 2.68 16.37 -12.07
C GLN A 122 3.12 15.25 -11.11
N ARG A 123 2.31 14.20 -10.92
CA ARG A 123 2.66 13.06 -10.06
C ARG A 123 3.91 12.34 -10.54
N ALA A 124 4.10 12.23 -11.85
CA ALA A 124 5.29 11.62 -12.45
C ALA A 124 6.60 12.38 -12.16
N LYS A 125 6.51 13.64 -11.70
CA LYS A 125 7.67 14.45 -11.30
C LYS A 125 8.04 14.27 -9.81
N LEU A 126 7.21 13.57 -9.03
CA LEU A 126 7.50 13.32 -7.62
C LEU A 126 8.66 12.34 -7.46
N SER A 127 9.49 12.58 -6.44
CA SER A 127 10.61 11.68 -6.14
C SER A 127 10.09 10.27 -5.83
N GLY A 128 10.69 9.25 -6.45
CA GLY A 128 10.30 7.86 -6.25
C GLY A 128 9.04 7.40 -7.00
N VAL A 129 8.45 8.25 -7.85
CA VAL A 129 7.29 7.90 -8.69
C VAL A 129 7.74 7.72 -10.13
N SER A 130 7.55 6.53 -10.70
CA SER A 130 7.81 6.30 -12.13
C SER A 130 6.63 6.76 -12.98
N ALA A 131 6.88 7.12 -14.24
CA ALA A 131 5.83 7.52 -15.19
C ALA A 131 4.73 6.44 -15.33
N ALA A 132 5.13 5.15 -15.33
CA ALA A 132 4.19 4.03 -15.41
C ALA A 132 3.30 3.87 -14.15
N ARG A 133 3.70 4.45 -13.00
CA ARG A 133 2.97 4.36 -11.74
C ARG A 133 2.23 5.64 -11.37
N ALA A 134 2.62 6.78 -11.94
CA ALA A 134 1.95 8.05 -11.71
C ALA A 134 0.42 8.00 -11.86
N PRO A 135 -0.17 7.33 -12.88
CA PRO A 135 -1.63 7.28 -13.01
C PRO A 135 -2.36 6.70 -11.81
N GLN A 136 -1.79 5.67 -11.18
CA GLN A 136 -2.45 4.91 -10.12
C GLN A 136 -2.03 5.31 -8.69
N LEU A 137 -1.18 6.34 -8.56
CA LEU A 137 -0.60 6.73 -7.29
C LEU A 137 -1.67 7.16 -6.26
N LEU A 138 -2.67 7.93 -6.69
CA LEU A 138 -3.76 8.37 -5.80
C LEU A 138 -4.64 7.23 -5.34
N GLY A 139 -5.02 6.32 -6.25
CA GLY A 139 -5.77 5.12 -5.88
C GLY A 139 -5.00 4.28 -4.85
N GLY A 140 -3.70 4.14 -5.04
CA GLY A 140 -2.81 3.49 -4.07
C GLY A 140 -2.73 4.22 -2.72
N ALA A 141 -2.65 5.55 -2.73
CA ALA A 141 -2.62 6.37 -1.51
C ALA A 141 -3.90 6.24 -0.68
N ILE A 142 -5.07 6.27 -1.34
CA ILE A 142 -6.38 6.08 -0.68
C ILE A 142 -6.45 4.72 0.00
N VAL A 143 -5.96 3.66 -0.66
CA VAL A 143 -5.96 2.30 -0.13
C VAL A 143 -5.00 2.18 1.05
N ALA A 144 -3.78 2.71 0.92
CA ALA A 144 -2.78 2.68 1.97
C ALA A 144 -3.26 3.43 3.23
N GLU A 145 -3.75 4.66 3.08
CA GLU A 145 -4.22 5.48 4.19
C GLU A 145 -5.40 4.83 4.91
N ALA A 146 -6.40 4.33 4.15
CA ALA A 146 -7.54 3.63 4.73
C ALA A 146 -7.14 2.34 5.44
N ALA A 147 -6.24 1.54 4.87
CA ALA A 147 -5.75 0.32 5.49
C ALA A 147 -5.00 0.62 6.80
N MET A 148 -4.09 1.58 6.79
CA MET A 148 -3.34 1.98 7.98
C MET A 148 -4.27 2.51 9.08
N ASP A 149 -5.24 3.38 8.74
CA ASP A 149 -6.19 3.94 9.69
C ASP A 149 -7.11 2.86 10.32
N ILE A 150 -7.70 1.99 9.50
CA ILE A 150 -8.64 0.95 9.98
C ILE A 150 -7.93 -0.09 10.84
N LEU A 151 -6.66 -0.40 10.53
CA LEU A 151 -5.85 -1.33 11.29
C LEU A 151 -5.17 -0.69 12.51
N GLY A 152 -5.31 0.62 12.72
CA GLY A 152 -4.66 1.32 13.84
C GLY A 152 -3.13 1.38 13.71
N VAL A 153 -2.63 1.43 12.47
CA VAL A 153 -1.19 1.44 12.15
C VAL A 153 -0.74 2.87 11.91
N ASP A 154 0.09 3.39 12.81
CA ASP A 154 0.66 4.74 12.65
C ASP A 154 1.84 4.76 11.67
N SER A 155 2.65 3.70 11.66
CA SER A 155 3.82 3.59 10.79
C SER A 155 3.95 2.22 10.14
N LEU A 156 4.43 2.22 8.90
CA LEU A 156 4.60 1.02 8.08
C LEU A 156 6.03 0.93 7.58
N GLU A 157 6.74 -0.13 7.93
CA GLU A 157 8.10 -0.37 7.44
C GLU A 157 8.05 -0.96 6.02
N ILE A 158 8.76 -0.35 5.07
CA ILE A 158 8.79 -0.82 3.69
C ILE A 158 9.77 -1.99 3.57
N CYS A 159 9.23 -3.19 3.36
CA CYS A 159 10.02 -4.37 3.10
C CYS A 159 10.48 -4.38 1.63
N PRO A 160 11.77 -4.58 1.35
CA PRO A 160 12.27 -4.63 -0.02
C PRO A 160 11.88 -5.92 -0.75
N TRP A 161 11.61 -6.99 0.01
CA TRP A 161 11.24 -8.33 -0.48
C TRP A 161 9.72 -8.50 -0.49
N ALA A 162 9.21 -9.18 -1.52
CA ALA A 162 7.77 -9.34 -1.73
C ALA A 162 7.47 -10.74 -2.28
N MET A 163 6.37 -10.87 -3.03
CA MET A 163 5.87 -12.13 -3.60
C MET A 163 6.92 -12.94 -4.38
N ARG A 164 7.86 -12.27 -5.07
CA ARG A 164 8.88 -12.97 -5.85
C ARG A 164 9.79 -13.80 -4.96
N GLU A 165 10.26 -13.20 -3.88
CA GLU A 165 11.15 -13.85 -2.92
C GLU A 165 10.40 -14.95 -2.16
N GLY A 166 9.14 -14.73 -1.78
CA GLY A 166 8.29 -15.77 -1.20
C GLY A 166 8.09 -16.99 -2.10
N MET A 167 7.92 -16.79 -3.42
CA MET A 167 7.84 -17.91 -4.37
C MET A 167 9.17 -18.67 -4.50
N ILE A 168 10.31 -17.97 -4.44
CA ILE A 168 11.63 -18.61 -4.49
C ILE A 168 11.84 -19.49 -3.25
N LEU A 169 11.53 -18.97 -2.06
CA LEU A 169 11.63 -19.73 -0.81
C LEU A 169 10.77 -20.98 -0.87
N ARG A 170 9.48 -20.84 -1.26
CA ARG A 170 8.61 -22.00 -1.45
C ARG A 170 9.17 -23.04 -2.41
N LEU A 171 9.77 -22.61 -3.52
CA LEU A 171 10.37 -23.53 -4.48
C LEU A 171 11.56 -24.28 -3.88
N LEU A 172 12.39 -23.60 -3.08
CA LEU A 172 13.53 -24.22 -2.40
C LEU A 172 13.08 -25.25 -1.36
N ASP A 173 12.04 -24.96 -0.58
CA ASP A 173 11.49 -25.91 0.40
C ASP A 173 11.01 -27.22 -0.25
N HIS A 174 10.53 -27.15 -1.50
CA HIS A 174 10.09 -28.33 -2.26
C HIS A 174 11.23 -29.07 -2.98
N LEU A 175 12.47 -28.54 -2.95
CA LEU A 175 13.65 -29.19 -3.52
C LEU A 175 14.45 -29.97 -2.48
N ASP A 176 14.22 -29.70 -1.19
CA ASP A 176 14.83 -30.40 -0.07
C ASP A 176 14.02 -31.64 0.40
N ASP A 177 12.89 -31.94 -0.28
CA ASP A 177 12.09 -33.19 -0.20
C ASP A 177 12.37 -34.13 -1.39
#